data_AF-A0A1G9XPA1-F1
#
_entry.id   AF-A0A1G9XPA1-F1
#
_cell.length_a   1.000
_cell.length_b   1.000
_cell.length_c   1.000
_cell.angle_alpha   90.00
_cell.angle_beta   90.00
_cell.angle_gamma   90.00
#
_symmetry.space_group_name_H-M   'P 1'
#
loop_
_entity.id
_entity.type
_entity.pdbx_description
1 polymer ?
#
loop_
_entity_poly.entity_id
_entity_poly.type
_entity_poly.pdbx_seq_one_letter_code
_entity_poly.pdbx_strand_id
1 'polypeptide(L)'
;MVDERTCPRCGQPFYVPSTPRRGRPQQWCSQACRRAGYEERRAAKNGAIAIEYVEKPAPTITLDEHVAAVLDSPAACRNVLRQLRARHGNGELKDAKWSSVSDELERLGNPPDRRPDDWFRGSR
;
A
#
# COMPACT_ATOMS: atom_id res chain seq x y z
N MET A 1 -8.03 -23.10 -4.01
CA MET A 1 -6.93 -22.88 -3.05
C MET A 1 -7.54 -22.43 -1.74
N VAL A 2 -6.92 -22.74 -0.60
CA VAL A 2 -7.34 -22.28 0.73
C VAL A 2 -6.15 -21.56 1.35
N ASP A 3 -6.41 -20.45 2.05
CA ASP A 3 -5.36 -19.73 2.78
C ASP A 3 -5.43 -20.12 4.25
N GLU A 4 -4.28 -20.45 4.83
CA GLU A 4 -4.14 -20.67 6.26
C GLU A 4 -4.02 -19.33 7.00
N ARG A 5 -4.73 -19.20 8.12
CA ARG A 5 -4.69 -18.02 8.99
C ARG A 5 -4.64 -18.43 10.44
N THR A 6 -4.00 -17.62 11.28
CA THR A 6 -3.94 -17.84 12.72
C THR A 6 -5.05 -17.09 13.43
N CYS A 7 -5.80 -17.77 14.31
CA CYS A 7 -6.84 -17.12 15.12
C CYS A 7 -6.19 -16.18 16.15
N PRO A 8 -6.56 -14.89 16.21
CA PRO A 8 -5.91 -13.92 17.09
C PRO A 8 -6.16 -14.15 18.58
N ARG A 9 -7.13 -14.99 18.97
CA ARG A 9 -7.43 -15.30 20.37
C ARG A 9 -6.88 -16.65 20.82
N CYS A 10 -7.18 -17.72 20.10
CA CYS A 10 -6.75 -19.06 20.52
C CYS A 10 -5.44 -19.54 19.88
N GLY A 11 -4.87 -18.79 18.93
CA GLY A 11 -3.63 -19.15 18.24
C GLY A 11 -3.74 -20.33 17.28
N GLN A 12 -4.90 -21.00 17.19
CA GLN A 12 -5.08 -22.15 16.30
C GLN A 12 -5.16 -21.72 14.83
N PRO A 13 -4.55 -22.48 13.91
CA PRO A 13 -4.70 -22.25 12.49
C PRO A 13 -6.14 -22.56 12.03
N PHE A 14 -6.63 -21.81 11.06
CA PHE A 14 -7.90 -22.04 10.40
C PHE A 14 -7.80 -21.68 8.91
N TYR A 15 -8.58 -22.36 8.08
CA TYR A 15 -8.50 -22.25 6.64
C TYR A 15 -9.67 -21.42 6.10
N VAL A 16 -9.36 -20.48 5.21
CA VAL A 16 -10.37 -19.67 4.52
C VAL A 16 -10.29 -19.88 3.00
N PRO A 17 -11.40 -19.69 2.26
CA PRO A 17 -11.33 -19.69 0.80
C PRO A 17 -10.37 -18.62 0.30
N SER A 18 -9.43 -19.05 -0.54
CA SER A 18 -8.36 -18.23 -1.11
C SER A 18 -8.87 -17.21 -2.15
N THR A 19 -10.04 -17.49 -2.73
CA THR A 19 -10.75 -16.52 -3.56
C THR A 19 -11.42 -15.47 -2.68
N PRO A 20 -11.19 -14.15 -2.90
CA PRO A 20 -11.82 -13.10 -2.12
C PRO A 20 -13.34 -13.12 -2.37
N ARG A 21 -14.09 -13.68 -1.43
CA ARG A 21 -15.54 -13.46 -1.38
C ARG A 21 -15.79 -11.99 -1.07
N ARG A 22 -16.77 -11.37 -1.72
CA ARG A 22 -17.19 -10.00 -1.40
C ARG A 22 -17.51 -9.91 0.10
N GLY A 23 -16.96 -8.89 0.76
CA GLY A 23 -17.19 -8.62 2.18
C GLY A 23 -15.92 -8.67 3.02
N ARG A 24 -16.12 -8.55 4.34
CA ARG A 24 -15.02 -8.52 5.31
C ARG A 24 -14.37 -9.91 5.42
N PRO A 25 -13.04 -10.02 5.28
CA PRO A 25 -12.35 -11.30 5.46
C PRO A 25 -12.62 -11.90 6.83
N GLN A 26 -12.72 -13.23 6.88
CA GLN A 26 -12.84 -13.95 8.15
C GLN A 26 -11.54 -13.84 8.96
N GLN A 27 -11.67 -13.42 10.21
CA GLN A 27 -10.55 -13.21 11.14
C GLN A 27 -10.53 -14.22 12.30
N TRP A 28 -11.61 -14.96 12.50
CA TRP A 28 -11.79 -15.82 13.65
C TRP A 28 -12.05 -17.25 13.19
N CYS A 29 -11.46 -18.24 13.87
CA CYS A 29 -11.72 -19.65 13.58
C CYS A 29 -13.18 -20.05 13.87
N SER A 30 -13.86 -19.36 14.78
CA SER A 30 -15.24 -19.64 15.18
C SER A 30 -15.98 -18.42 15.70
N GLN A 31 -17.32 -18.52 15.76
CA GLN A 31 -18.16 -17.48 16.36
C GLN A 31 -17.89 -17.34 17.87
N ALA A 32 -17.55 -18.44 18.56
CA ALA A 32 -17.18 -18.42 19.98
C ALA A 32 -15.91 -17.59 20.22
N CYS A 33 -14.85 -17.81 19.44
CA CYS A 33 -13.62 -17.00 19.52
C CYS A 33 -13.88 -15.52 19.17
N ARG A 34 -14.78 -15.25 18.21
CA ARG A 34 -15.18 -13.88 17.89
C ARG A 34 -15.88 -13.17 19.06
N ARG A 35 -16.76 -13.85 19.78
CA ARG A 35 -17.48 -13.30 20.94
C ARG A 35 -16.53 -13.09 22.12
N ALA A 36 -15.73 -14.09 22.45
CA ALA A 36 -14.72 -14.00 23.51
C ALA A 36 -13.74 -12.84 23.26
N GLY A 37 -13.19 -12.73 22.04
CA GLY A 37 -12.29 -11.61 21.70
C GLY A 37 -12.98 -10.24 21.65
N TYR A 38 -14.31 -10.17 21.55
CA TYR A 38 -15.04 -8.92 21.76
C TYR A 38 -15.18 -8.59 23.25
N GLU A 39 -15.50 -9.58 24.08
CA GLU A 39 -15.62 -9.44 25.53
C GLU A 39 -14.29 -9.06 26.18
N GLU A 40 -13.18 -9.70 25.79
CA GLU A 40 -11.83 -9.36 26.23
C GLU A 40 -11.49 -7.90 25.93
N ARG A 41 -11.76 -7.41 24.71
CA ARG A 41 -11.56 -6.00 24.33
C ARG A 41 -12.47 -5.05 25.10
N ARG A 42 -13.72 -5.44 25.37
CA ARG A 42 -14.66 -4.64 26.15
C ARG A 42 -14.21 -4.54 27.61
N ALA A 43 -13.75 -5.65 28.20
CA ALA A 43 -13.23 -5.72 29.55
C ALA A 43 -11.94 -4.89 29.70
N ALA A 44 -11.02 -5.00 28.74
CA ALA A 44 -9.81 -4.19 28.69
C ALA A 44 -10.11 -2.69 28.58
N LYS A 45 -11.07 -2.29 27.72
CA LYS A 45 -11.53 -0.90 27.61
C LYS A 45 -12.12 -0.35 28.93
N ASN A 46 -12.78 -1.22 29.70
CA ASN A 46 -13.35 -0.88 31.00
C ASN A 46 -12.33 -0.97 32.15
N GLY A 47 -11.06 -1.26 31.86
CA GLY A 47 -10.00 -1.40 32.87
C GLY A 47 -10.06 -2.69 33.68
N ALA A 48 -10.89 -3.66 33.29
CA ALA A 48 -11.04 -4.94 34.00
C ALA A 48 -9.95 -5.97 33.64
N ILE A 49 -9.16 -5.73 32.59
CA ILE A 49 -8.04 -6.57 32.14
C ILE A 49 -6.87 -5.66 31.77
N ALA A 50 -5.65 -6.03 32.15
CA ALA A 50 -4.42 -5.33 31.76
C ALA A 50 -4.09 -5.55 30.27
N ILE A 51 -3.71 -4.48 29.56
CA ILE A 51 -3.26 -4.53 28.16
C ILE A 51 -1.73 -4.49 28.16
N GLU A 52 -1.11 -5.50 27.54
CA GLU A 52 0.31 -5.49 27.22
C GLU A 52 0.51 -4.94 25.80
N TYR A 53 1.33 -3.90 25.67
CA TYR A 53 1.73 -3.39 24.37
C TYR A 53 2.98 -4.14 23.92
N VAL A 54 2.84 -4.93 22.86
CA VAL A 54 3.98 -5.55 22.18
C VAL A 54 4.43 -4.61 21.08
N GLU A 55 5.60 -4.01 21.23
CA GLU A 55 6.25 -3.29 20.13
C GLU A 55 6.56 -4.28 19.01
N LYS A 56 5.85 -4.14 17.89
CA LYS A 56 6.21 -4.84 16.67
C LYS A 56 7.24 -3.98 15.94
N PRO A 57 8.50 -4.42 15.79
CA PRO A 57 9.47 -3.63 15.04
C PRO A 57 8.95 -3.45 13.62
N ALA A 58 9.03 -2.22 13.11
CA ALA A 58 8.74 -1.97 11.71
C ALA A 58 9.67 -2.85 10.87
N PRO A 59 9.18 -3.50 9.81
CA PRO A 59 10.06 -4.25 8.92
C PRO A 59 11.13 -3.29 8.40
N THR A 60 12.40 -3.69 8.51
CA THR A 60 13.52 -2.94 7.94
C THR A 60 13.50 -3.13 6.43
N ILE A 61 12.67 -2.33 5.75
CA ILE A 61 12.62 -2.30 4.29
C ILE A 61 13.64 -1.27 3.82
N THR A 62 14.53 -1.70 2.94
CA THR A 62 15.55 -0.84 2.33
C THR A 62 14.93 0.20 1.39
N LEU A 63 15.68 1.24 1.05
CA LEU A 63 15.20 2.23 0.07
C LEU A 63 14.93 1.59 -1.30
N ASP A 64 15.80 0.68 -1.73
CA ASP A 64 15.68 0.01 -3.03
C ASP A 64 14.42 -0.85 -3.12
N GLU A 65 14.05 -1.54 -2.04
CA GLU A 65 12.80 -2.30 -1.98
C GLU A 65 11.57 -1.40 -2.07
N HIS A 66 11.61 -0.19 -1.47
CA HIS A 66 10.54 0.78 -1.64
C HIS A 66 10.44 1.27 -3.08
N VAL A 67 11.58 1.53 -3.72
CA VAL A 67 11.61 1.95 -5.13
C VAL A 67 11.04 0.85 -6.02
N ALA A 68 11.44 -0.40 -5.83
CA ALA A 68 10.89 -1.54 -6.56
C ALA A 68 9.38 -1.67 -6.37
N ALA A 69 8.89 -1.59 -5.13
CA ALA A 69 7.45 -1.67 -4.84
C ALA A 69 6.64 -0.53 -5.49
N VAL A 70 7.21 0.67 -5.59
CA VAL A 70 6.58 1.78 -6.31
C VAL A 70 6.55 1.48 -7.81
N LEU A 71 7.66 1.03 -8.39
CA LEU A 71 7.77 0.74 -9.82
C LEU A 71 6.85 -0.39 -10.28
N ASP A 72 6.62 -1.40 -9.43
CA ASP A 72 5.70 -2.51 -9.68
C ASP A 72 4.21 -2.11 -9.60
N SER A 73 3.90 -0.90 -9.14
CA SER A 73 2.54 -0.41 -8.96
C SER A 73 2.21 0.75 -9.91
N PRO A 74 1.45 0.52 -11.01
CA PRO A 74 1.07 1.58 -11.94
C PRO A 74 0.33 2.75 -11.27
N ALA A 75 -0.45 2.47 -10.23
CA ALA A 75 -1.13 3.50 -9.46
C ALA A 75 -0.16 4.36 -8.63
N ALA A 76 0.87 3.75 -8.05
CA ALA A 76 1.90 4.47 -7.30
C ALA A 76 2.75 5.34 -8.23
N CYS A 77 3.23 4.80 -9.36
CA CYS A 77 3.95 5.56 -10.38
C CYS A 77 3.17 6.80 -10.84
N ARG A 78 1.88 6.64 -11.18
CA ARG A 78 1.01 7.76 -11.56
C ARG A 78 0.88 8.79 -10.44
N ASN A 79 0.76 8.36 -9.19
CA ASN A 79 0.63 9.25 -8.05
C ASN A 79 1.92 10.07 -7.82
N VAL A 80 3.08 9.41 -7.87
CA VAL A 80 4.40 10.05 -7.76
C VAL A 80 4.56 11.12 -8.85
N LEU A 81 4.29 10.79 -10.11
CA LEU A 81 4.39 11.75 -11.22
C LEU A 81 3.48 12.96 -11.04
N ARG A 82 2.24 12.76 -10.59
CA ARG A 82 1.30 13.86 -10.32
C ARG A 82 1.80 14.78 -9.21
N GLN A 83 2.30 14.21 -8.12
CA GLN A 83 2.82 14.98 -7.01
C GLN A 83 4.09 15.75 -7.40
N LEU A 84 5.03 15.09 -8.10
CA LEU A 84 6.25 15.75 -8.60
C LEU A 84 5.90 16.94 -9.51
N ARG A 85 4.95 16.77 -10.44
CA ARG A 85 4.48 17.87 -11.30
C ARG A 85 3.84 19.01 -10.51
N ALA A 86 3.04 18.72 -9.49
CA ALA A 86 2.44 19.74 -8.63
C ALA A 86 3.51 20.53 -7.86
N ARG A 87 4.50 19.83 -7.29
CA ARG A 87 5.62 20.44 -6.57
C ARG A 87 6.50 21.30 -7.47
N HIS A 88 6.73 20.84 -8.71
CA HIS A 88 7.40 21.64 -9.74
C HIS A 88 6.63 22.93 -10.04
N GLY A 89 5.33 22.84 -10.28
CA GLY A 89 4.47 24.01 -10.51
C GLY A 89 4.45 25.00 -9.34
N ASN A 90 4.58 24.50 -8.11
CA ASN A 90 4.67 25.32 -6.90
C ASN A 90 6.08 25.92 -6.67
N GLY A 91 7.08 25.54 -7.47
CA GLY A 91 8.46 25.99 -7.29
C GLY A 91 9.20 25.36 -6.12
N GLU A 92 8.71 24.24 -5.59
CA GLU A 92 9.31 23.52 -4.45
C GLU A 92 10.54 22.68 -4.82
N LEU A 93 10.84 22.57 -6.12
CA LEU A 93 11.95 21.76 -6.67
C LEU A 93 13.16 22.60 -7.10
N LYS A 94 13.28 23.86 -6.62
CA LYS A 94 14.37 24.78 -7.00
C LYS A 94 15.72 24.51 -6.32
N ASP A 95 15.76 23.65 -5.30
CA ASP A 95 17.01 23.31 -4.62
C ASP A 95 17.93 22.48 -5.55
N ALA A 96 19.25 22.63 -5.40
CA ALA A 96 20.24 21.89 -6.21
C ALA A 96 20.09 20.35 -6.14
N LYS A 97 19.53 19.81 -5.05
CA LYS A 97 19.24 18.36 -4.93
C LYS A 97 18.10 17.88 -5.83
N TRP A 98 17.25 18.80 -6.30
CA TRP A 98 16.07 18.50 -7.11
C TRP A 98 16.22 18.92 -8.58
N SER A 99 17.35 19.53 -8.97
CA SER A 99 17.57 20.02 -10.34
C SER A 99 17.39 18.90 -11.37
N SER A 100 18.00 17.74 -11.17
CA SER A 100 17.87 16.59 -12.08
C SER A 100 16.42 16.12 -12.23
N VAL A 101 15.62 16.18 -11.16
CA VAL A 101 14.20 15.82 -11.21
C VAL A 101 13.37 16.91 -11.90
N SER A 102 13.71 18.17 -11.69
CA SER A 102 13.09 19.31 -12.35
C SER A 102 13.31 19.24 -13.87
N ASP A 103 14.56 19.06 -14.30
CA ASP A 103 14.96 18.95 -15.70
C ASP A 103 14.23 17.80 -16.40
N GLU A 104 14.09 16.66 -15.70
CA GLU A 104 13.39 15.49 -16.22
C GLU A 104 11.88 15.71 -16.37
N LEU A 105 11.25 16.43 -15.43
CA LEU A 105 9.85 16.82 -15.55
C LEU A 105 9.61 17.79 -16.70
N GLU A 106 10.53 18.73 -16.94
CA GLU A 106 10.50 19.62 -18.08
C GLU A 106 10.63 18.85 -19.40
N ARG A 107 11.55 17.88 -19.47
CA ARG A 107 11.72 16.98 -20.62
C ARG A 107 10.46 16.16 -20.91
N LEU A 108 9.78 15.64 -19.88
CA LEU A 108 8.54 14.89 -20.02
C LEU A 108 7.34 15.79 -20.37
N GLY A 109 7.34 17.04 -19.90
CA GLY A 109 6.32 18.04 -20.20
C GLY A 109 6.45 18.63 -21.60
N ASN A 110 7.67 18.71 -22.13
CA ASN A 110 8.01 19.16 -23.48
C ASN A 110 8.61 17.99 -24.28
N PRO A 111 7.81 16.97 -24.64
CA PRO A 111 8.32 15.84 -25.39
C PRO A 111 8.93 16.36 -26.70
N PRO A 112 10.16 15.96 -27.06
CA PRO A 112 10.75 16.35 -28.34
C PRO A 112 9.86 15.81 -29.46
N ASP A 113 9.21 16.75 -30.17
CA ASP A 113 8.49 16.59 -31.43
C ASP A 113 7.73 15.26 -31.61
N ARG A 114 6.47 15.20 -31.15
CA ARG A 114 5.54 14.16 -31.61
C ARG A 114 5.12 14.50 -33.04
N ARG A 115 5.71 13.82 -34.02
CA ARG A 115 5.21 13.85 -35.40
C ARG A 115 3.74 13.38 -35.43
N PRO A 116 2.82 14.07 -36.12
CA PRO A 116 1.40 13.73 -36.16
C PRO A 116 1.05 12.33 -36.70
N ASP A 117 1.97 11.62 -37.35
CA ASP A 117 1.69 10.36 -38.06
C ASP A 117 1.68 9.09 -37.19
N ASP A 118 2.08 9.17 -35.91
CA ASP A 118 2.24 7.98 -35.05
C ASP A 118 0.91 7.43 -34.46
N TRP A 119 -0.23 8.07 -34.73
CA TRP A 119 -1.53 7.64 -34.18
C TRP A 119 -2.14 6.42 -34.89
N PHE A 120 -1.66 6.02 -36.08
CA PHE A 120 -2.35 5.04 -36.94
C PHE A 120 -1.63 3.71 -37.21
N ARG A 121 -0.46 3.43 -36.62
CA ARG A 121 0.27 2.19 -36.91
C ARG A 121 0.16 1.17 -35.77
N GLY A 122 -1.05 0.65 -35.54
CA GLY A 122 -1.27 -0.36 -34.49
C GLY A 122 -2.62 -1.08 -34.43
N SER A 123 -3.44 -1.01 -35.49
CA SER A 123 -4.67 -1.81 -35.59
C SER A 123 -4.70 -2.58 -36.90
N ARG A 124 -4.04 -3.74 -36.91
CA ARG A 124 -4.41 -4.93 -37.71
C ARG A 124 -3.74 -6.16 -37.13
#